data_AF-A0A4Q5Z0G3-F1
#
_entry.id   AF-A0A4Q5Z0G3-F1
#
_cell.length_a   1.000
_cell.length_b   1.000
_cell.length_c   1.000
_cell.angle_alpha   90.00
_cell.angle_beta   90.00
_cell.angle_gamma   90.00
#
_symmetry.space_group_name_H-M   'P 1'
#
loop_
_entity.id
_entity.type
_entity.pdbx_description
1 polymer ?
#
loop_
_entity_poly.entity_id
_entity_poly.type
_entity_poly.pdbx_seq_one_letter_code
_entity_poly.pdbx_strand_id
1 'polypeptide(L)' 'MNIIFILLLVSVTVAGIFLFAFLWGVNGGQFEDDYSPASRILFDDPPAEAELKNKR' A
#
# COMPACT_ATOMS: atom_id res chain seq x y z
N MET A 1 -24.28 -35.50 -0.14
CA MET A 1 -23.90 -34.79 -1.39
C MET A 1 -24.36 -33.34 -1.44
N ASN A 2 -25.45 -32.94 -0.76
CA ASN A 2 -25.89 -31.53 -0.72
C ASN A 2 -24.88 -30.57 -0.05
N ILE A 3 -24.16 -31.04 0.97
CA ILE A 3 -23.20 -30.23 1.72
C ILE A 3 -22.03 -29.71 0.86
N ILE A 4 -21.67 -30.45 -0.19
CA ILE A 4 -20.58 -30.08 -1.10
C ILE A 4 -20.92 -28.81 -1.86
N PHE A 5 -22.18 -28.65 -2.29
CA PHE A 5 -22.64 -27.44 -2.98
C PHE A 5 -22.62 -26.21 -2.06
N ILE A 6 -22.99 -26.38 -0.79
CA ILE A 6 -22.94 -25.30 0.21
C ILE A 6 -21.49 -24.89 0.47
N LEU A 7 -20.59 -25.85 0.67
CA LEU A 7 -19.16 -25.57 0.88
C LEU A 7 -18.52 -24.91 -0.34
N LEU A 8 -18.90 -25.33 -1.55
CA LEU A 8 -18.44 -24.72 -2.79
C LEU A 8 -18.89 -23.26 -2.89
N LEU A 9 -20.16 -22.96 -2.61
CA LEU A 9 -20.68 -21.59 -2.62
C LEU A 9 -19.95 -20.69 -1.62
N VAL A 10 -19.75 -21.18 -0.39
CA VAL A 10 -19.02 -20.43 0.65
C VAL A 10 -17.58 -20.19 0.22
N SER A 11 -16.89 -21.20 -0.30
CA SER A 11 -15.51 -21.08 -0.77
C SER A 11 -15.36 -20.03 -1.88
N VAL A 12 -16.22 -20.08 -2.91
CA VAL A 12 -16.20 -19.11 -4.02
C VAL A 12 -16.55 -17.71 -3.52
N THR A 13 -17.50 -17.58 -2.59
CA THR A 13 -17.89 -16.29 -2.01
C THR A 13 -16.72 -15.67 -1.25
N VAL A 14 -16.05 -16.44 -0.39
CA VAL A 14 -14.87 -15.97 0.36
C VAL A 14 -13.76 -15.56 -0.59
N ALA A 15 -13.45 -16.39 -1.59
CA ALA A 15 -12.44 -16.06 -2.60
C ALA A 15 -12.79 -14.78 -3.38
N GLY A 16 -14.07 -14.60 -3.75
CA GLY A 16 -14.56 -13.39 -4.43
C GLY A 16 -14.43 -12.13 -3.58
N ILE A 17 -14.74 -12.21 -2.29
CA ILE A 17 -14.57 -11.08 -1.35
C ILE A 17 -13.10 -10.68 -1.25
N PHE A 18 -12.21 -11.66 -1.06
CA PHE A 18 -10.77 -11.40 -0.99
C PHE A 18 -10.24 -10.77 -2.28
N LEU A 19 -10.65 -11.30 -3.44
CA LEU A 19 -10.26 -10.74 -4.74
C LEU A 19 -10.76 -9.31 -4.92
N PHE A 20 -12.02 -9.02 -4.55
CA PHE A 20 -12.59 -7.69 -4.64
C PHE A 20 -11.83 -6.69 -3.73
N ALA A 21 -11.57 -7.09 -2.48
CA ALA A 21 -10.80 -6.28 -1.53
C ALA A 21 -9.36 -6.03 -2.04
N PHE A 22 -8.73 -7.03 -2.63
CA PHE A 22 -7.40 -6.90 -3.24
C PHE A 22 -7.40 -5.89 -4.40
N LEU A 23 -8.34 -6.01 -5.35
CA LEU A 23 -8.45 -5.08 -6.48
C LEU A 23 -8.76 -3.65 -6.04
N TRP A 24 -9.60 -3.49 -5.00
CA TRP A 24 -9.85 -2.17 -4.42
C TRP A 24 -8.57 -1.59 -3.78
N GLY A 25 -7.84 -2.39 -2.99
CA GLY A 25 -6.60 -1.95 -2.35
C GLY A 25 -5.52 -1.53 -3.35
N VAL A 26 -5.34 -2.29 -4.44
CA VAL A 26 -4.35 -2.00 -5.49
C VAL A 26 -4.67 -0.67 -6.20
N ASN A 27 -5.94 -0.36 -6.43
CA ASN A 27 -6.35 0.91 -7.05
C ASN A 27 -6.28 2.11 -6.08
N GLY A 28 -6.02 1.89 -4.78
CA GLY A 28 -6.02 2.92 -3.74
C GLY A 28 -4.73 3.73 -3.60
N GLY A 29 -3.79 3.65 -4.55
CA GLY A 29 -2.54 4.42 -4.51
C GLY A 29 -1.48 3.86 -3.55
N GLN A 30 -1.59 2.60 -3.10
CA GLN A 30 -0.61 1.96 -2.20
C GLN A 30 0.84 1.97 -2.76
N PHE A 31 0.98 2.10 -4.07
CA PHE A 31 2.26 2.11 -4.78
C PHE A 31 2.78 3.53 -5.09
N GLU A 32 2.19 4.57 -4.53
CA GLU A 32 2.63 5.95 -4.77
C GLU A 32 3.93 6.31 -4.02
N ASP A 33 4.33 5.50 -3.04
CA ASP A 33 5.58 5.67 -2.29
C ASP A 33 6.76 4.93 -2.96
N ASP A 34 6.98 5.23 -4.24
CA ASP A 34 8.09 4.68 -5.04
C ASP A 34 9.47 5.25 -4.62
N TYR A 35 9.49 6.29 -3.77
CA TYR A 35 10.71 6.98 -3.34
C TYR A 35 11.02 6.68 -1.87
N SER A 36 12.01 5.82 -1.64
CA SER A 36 12.34 5.42 -0.27
C SER A 36 12.82 6.61 0.59
N PRO A 37 12.56 6.58 1.92
CA PRO A 37 13.01 7.62 2.84
C PRO A 37 14.53 7.85 2.80
N ALA A 38 15.31 6.80 2.52
CA ALA A 38 16.77 6.89 2.45
C ALA A 38 17.25 7.67 1.21
N SER A 39 16.55 7.51 0.07
CA SER A 39 16.81 8.28 -1.15
C SER A 39 16.53 9.77 -0.91
N ARG A 40 15.40 10.06 -0.24
CA ARG A 40 15.00 11.42 0.13
C ARG A 40 16.06 12.16 0.93
N ILE A 41 16.63 11.51 1.95
CA ILE A 41 17.61 12.15 2.84
C ILE A 41 18.96 12.39 2.13
N LEU A 42 19.31 11.58 1.12
CA LEU A 42 20.59 11.66 0.42
C LEU A 42 20.57 12.66 -0.74
N PHE A 43 19.42 12.81 -1.41
CA PHE A 43 19.29 13.61 -2.64
C PHE A 43 18.44 14.88 -2.47
N ASP A 44 17.63 14.99 -1.42
CA ASP A 44 16.92 16.24 -1.14
C ASP A 44 17.86 17.22 -0.43
N ASP A 45 17.82 18.49 -0.87
CA ASP A 45 18.55 19.55 -0.22
C ASP A 45 18.08 19.73 1.24
N PRO A 46 18.99 20.02 2.19
CA PRO A 46 18.63 20.27 3.56
C PRO A 46 17.62 21.43 3.64
N PRO A 47 16.62 21.35 4.53
CA PRO A 47 15.63 22.42 4.68
C PRO A 47 16.34 23.75 5.00
N ALA A 48 15.86 24.86 4.43
CA ALA A 48 16.47 26.19 4.57
C ALA A 48 16.68 26.64 6.04
N GLU A 49 15.90 26.07 6.96
CA GLU A 49 16.03 26.28 8.41
C GLU A 49 17.33 25.67 8.98
N ALA A 50 17.79 24.55 8.43
CA ALA A 50 19.05 23.91 8.82
C ALA A 50 20.26 24.73 8.34
N GLU A 51 20.18 25.34 7.15
CA GLU A 51 21.18 26.29 6.65
C GLU A 51 21.29 27.54 7.53
N LEU A 52 20.15 28.13 7.92
CA LEU A 52 20.11 29.33 8.76
C LEU A 52 20.68 29.10 10.16
N LYS A 53 20.54 27.89 10.71
CA LYS A 53 21.08 27.52 12.04
C LYS A 53 22.59 27.28 12.01
N ASN A 54 23.13 26.76 10.91
CA ASN A 54 24.56 26.49 10.76
C ASN A 54 25.39 27.76 10.47
N LYS A 55 24.71 28.84 10.07
CA LYS A 55 25.33 30.14 9.74
C LYS A 55 25.35 31.14 10.90
N ARG A 56 24.83 30.77 12.08
CA ARG A 56 24.82 31.59 13.30
C ARG A 56 25.86 31.13 14.31
#